data_AF-A0A924ACA7-F1
#
_entry.id   AF-A0A924ACA7-F1
#
_cell.length_a   1.000
_cell.length_b   1.000
_cell.length_c   1.000
_cell.angle_alpha   90.00
_cell.angle_beta   90.00
_cell.angle_gamma   90.00
#
_symmetry.space_group_name_H-M   'P 1'
#
loop_
_entity.id
_entity.type
_entity.pdbx_description
1 polymer ?
#
loop_
_entity_poly.entity_id
_entity_poly.type
_entity_poly.pdbx_seq_one_letter_code
_entity_poly.pdbx_strand_id
1 'polypeptide(L)'
;METNNIVNTSSQLWLENLLAEKIKKNPQFSLRAFARLVDVSPAVLSRILSGKRRLTFNLAVRIADALVLGPIERDHLYSFFTGAAALERTDEDRHEKELSIDCFNAMKEWYHYGITQLLYIEAFQEDPKWIAKILSI
;
A
#
# COMPACT_ATOMS: atom_id res chain seq x y z
N MET A 1 -15.36 -7.72 31.31
CA MET A 1 -14.41 -6.60 31.07
C MET A 1 -13.13 -7.05 30.34
N GLU A 2 -13.12 -8.17 29.60
CA GLU A 2 -11.88 -8.82 29.12
C GLU A 2 -11.57 -8.65 27.62
N THR A 3 -12.51 -8.14 26.82
CA THR A 3 -12.34 -8.02 25.35
C THR A 3 -11.29 -6.98 24.94
N ASN A 4 -10.97 -6.02 25.81
CA ASN A 4 -10.09 -4.89 25.49
C ASN A 4 -8.60 -5.22 25.49
N ASN A 5 -8.17 -6.35 26.07
CA ASN A 5 -6.75 -6.68 26.19
C ASN A 5 -6.24 -7.53 25.01
N ILE A 6 -7.11 -8.39 24.45
CA ILE A 6 -6.74 -9.32 23.37
C ILE A 6 -6.54 -8.57 22.04
N VAL A 7 -7.45 -7.64 21.70
CA VAL A 7 -7.37 -6.84 20.47
C VAL A 7 -6.12 -5.96 20.43
N ASN A 8 -5.69 -5.47 21.60
CA ASN A 8 -4.52 -4.60 21.71
C ASN A 8 -3.22 -5.35 21.36
N THR A 9 -3.07 -6.60 21.81
CA THR A 9 -1.92 -7.46 21.50
C THR A 9 -1.83 -7.76 20.01
N SER A 10 -2.95 -8.01 19.33
CA SER A 10 -2.98 -8.34 17.90
C SER A 10 -2.50 -7.18 17.01
N SER A 11 -2.92 -5.95 17.30
CA SER A 11 -2.49 -4.76 16.53
C SER A 11 -1.01 -4.41 16.73
N GLN A 12 -0.47 -4.64 17.93
CA GLN A 12 0.94 -4.42 18.25
C GLN A 12 1.83 -5.45 17.55
N LEU A 13 1.46 -6.73 17.64
CA LEU A 13 2.18 -7.82 16.99
C LEU A 13 2.22 -7.65 15.47
N TRP A 14 1.12 -7.19 14.87
CA TRP A 14 1.08 -6.87 13.44
C TRP A 14 2.09 -5.77 13.07
N LEU A 15 2.17 -4.71 13.87
CA LEU A 15 3.11 -3.60 13.63
C LEU A 15 4.57 -4.04 13.82
N GLU A 16 4.84 -4.90 14.80
CA GLU A 16 6.16 -5.49 15.03
C GLU A 16 6.61 -6.34 13.85
N ASN A 17 5.74 -7.22 13.36
CA ASN A 17 6.01 -8.06 12.19
C ASN A 17 6.29 -7.21 10.94
N LEU A 18 5.45 -6.20 10.69
CA LEU A 18 5.65 -5.29 9.57
C LEU A 18 6.98 -4.54 9.65
N LEU A 19 7.36 -4.07 10.84
CA LEU A 19 8.65 -3.42 11.06
C LEU A 19 9.82 -4.39 10.85
N ALA A 20 9.72 -5.62 11.34
CA ALA A 20 10.74 -6.65 11.15
C ALA A 20 10.94 -6.99 9.66
N GLU A 21 9.84 -7.11 8.89
CA GLU A 21 9.93 -7.33 7.44
C GLU A 21 10.60 -6.18 6.70
N LYS A 22 10.27 -4.94 7.06
CA LYS A 22 10.89 -3.75 6.44
C LYS A 22 12.37 -3.64 6.80
N ILE A 23 12.77 -3.97 8.05
CA ILE A 23 14.17 -4.05 8.46
C ILE A 23 14.91 -5.15 7.68
N LYS A 24 14.29 -6.31 7.47
CA LYS A 24 14.87 -7.40 6.69
C LYS A 24 15.12 -7.00 5.24
N LYS A 25 14.19 -6.24 4.63
CA LYS A 25 14.35 -5.72 3.25
C LYS A 25 15.33 -4.56 3.16
N ASN A 26 15.38 -3.70 4.18
CA ASN A 26 16.29 -2.56 4.24
C ASN A 26 16.88 -2.44 5.66
N PRO A 27 18.14 -2.88 5.87
CA PRO A 27 18.79 -2.83 7.18
C PRO A 27 18.94 -1.42 7.79
N GLN A 28 18.86 -0.37 6.96
CA GLN A 28 18.89 1.03 7.43
C GLN A 28 17.52 1.51 7.92
N PHE A 29 16.45 0.73 7.65
CA PHE A 29 15.14 1.01 8.19
C PHE A 29 15.20 0.85 9.71
N SER A 30 14.77 1.88 10.44
CA SER A 30 14.82 1.90 11.89
C SER A 30 13.52 2.44 12.44
N LEU A 31 13.28 2.24 13.74
CA LEU A 31 12.14 2.82 14.43
C LEU A 31 12.03 4.33 14.21
N ARG A 32 13.17 5.04 14.17
CA ARG A 32 13.21 6.48 13.91
C ARG A 32 12.85 6.81 12.46
N ALA A 33 13.28 6.00 11.51
CA ALA A 33 12.89 6.16 10.11
C ALA A 33 11.39 5.94 9.91
N PHE A 34 10.83 4.92 10.57
CA PHE A 34 9.39 4.64 10.53
C PHE A 34 8.58 5.75 11.20
N ALA A 35 9.04 6.25 12.34
CA ALA A 35 8.42 7.37 13.03
C ALA A 35 8.40 8.65 12.16
N ARG A 36 9.49 8.95 11.43
CA ARG A 36 9.52 10.05 10.46
C ARG A 36 8.56 9.82 9.29
N LEU A 37 8.48 8.59 8.79
CA LEU A 37 7.62 8.24 7.65
C LEU A 37 6.14 8.49 7.99
N VAL A 38 5.72 8.09 9.19
CA VAL A 38 4.33 8.24 9.67
C VAL A 38 4.09 9.60 10.32
N ASP A 39 5.11 10.47 10.37
CA ASP A 39 5.11 11.79 10.99
C ASP A 39 4.60 11.77 12.46
N VAL A 40 5.28 10.93 13.26
CA VAL A 40 5.08 10.82 14.70
C VAL A 40 6.42 10.78 15.43
N SER A 41 6.42 11.19 16.71
CA SER A 41 7.64 11.09 17.50
C SER A 41 8.04 9.62 17.74
N PRO A 42 9.35 9.29 17.73
CA PRO A 42 9.83 7.94 18.02
C PRO A 42 9.36 7.40 19.39
N ALA A 43 9.19 8.30 20.37
CA ALA A 43 8.69 7.95 21.70
C ALA A 43 7.23 7.48 21.68
N VAL A 44 6.40 8.01 20.78
CA VAL A 44 5.02 7.54 20.61
C VAL A 44 5.01 6.13 20.05
N LEU A 45 5.81 5.89 19.01
CA LEU A 45 5.85 4.59 18.35
C LEU A 45 6.46 3.51 19.24
N SER A 46 7.52 3.84 19.99
CA SER A 46 8.09 2.96 21.02
C SER A 46 7.10 2.63 22.14
N ARG A 47 6.27 3.59 22.59
CA ARG A 47 5.21 3.31 23.58
C ARG A 47 4.11 2.41 23.04
N ILE A 48 3.83 2.46 21.74
CA ILE A 48 2.86 1.57 21.10
C ILE A 48 3.42 0.15 21.02
N LEU A 49 4.65 -0.01 20.55
CA LEU A 49 5.31 -1.33 20.47
C LEU A 49 5.50 -1.97 21.85
N SER A 50 5.82 -1.16 22.88
CA SER A 50 5.92 -1.67 24.26
C SER A 50 4.57 -1.87 24.97
N GLY A 51 3.45 -1.68 24.27
CA GLY A 51 2.10 -1.82 24.81
C GLY A 51 1.67 -0.77 25.84
N LYS A 52 2.54 0.21 26.15
CA LYS A 52 2.27 1.32 27.09
C LYS A 52 1.28 2.33 26.53
N ARG A 53 1.04 2.34 25.22
CA ARG A 53 0.06 3.21 24.54
C ARG A 53 -0.70 2.39 23.50
N ARG A 54 -2.01 2.61 23.39
CA ARG A 54 -2.82 1.99 22.34
C ARG A 54 -2.58 2.66 21.00
N LEU A 55 -2.54 1.85 19.93
CA LEU A 55 -2.65 2.37 18.57
C LEU A 55 -4.04 2.99 18.42
N THR A 56 -4.12 4.14 17.75
CA THR A 56 -5.39 4.84 17.49
C THR A 56 -5.74 4.69 16.01
N PHE A 57 -7.03 4.71 15.67
CA PHE A 57 -7.47 4.59 14.28
C PHE A 57 -6.82 5.64 13.37
N ASN A 58 -6.77 6.90 13.79
CA ASN A 58 -6.11 7.96 13.02
C ASN A 58 -4.63 7.67 12.77
N LEU A 59 -3.92 7.09 13.73
CA LEU A 59 -2.53 6.69 13.54
C LEU A 59 -2.42 5.47 12.61
N ALA A 60 -3.36 4.52 12.68
CA ALA A 60 -3.43 3.39 11.76
C ALA A 60 -3.66 3.85 10.30
N VAL A 61 -4.56 4.81 10.06
CA VAL A 61 -4.77 5.42 8.74
C VAL A 61 -3.49 6.08 8.24
N ARG A 62 -2.81 6.87 9.07
CA ARG A 62 -1.54 7.49 8.70
C ARG A 62 -0.45 6.47 8.37
N ILE A 63 -0.38 5.36 9.10
CA ILE A 63 0.54 4.26 8.81
C ILE A 63 0.22 3.64 7.45
N ALA A 64 -1.05 3.37 7.18
CA ALA A 64 -1.52 2.82 5.91
C ALA A 64 -1.17 3.71 4.71
N ASP A 65 -1.37 5.01 4.85
CA ASP A 65 -1.06 5.97 3.79
C ASP A 65 0.44 6.16 3.60
N ALA A 66 1.20 6.32 4.69
CA ALA A 66 2.64 6.55 4.62
C ALA A 66 3.43 5.35 4.10
N LEU A 67 2.93 4.12 4.32
CA LEU A 67 3.52 2.89 3.79
C LEU A 67 2.97 2.49 2.42
N VAL A 68 1.97 3.21 1.91
CA VAL A 68 1.24 2.87 0.67
C VAL A 68 0.77 1.42 0.73
N LEU A 69 0.13 1.04 1.85
CA LEU A 69 -0.36 -0.32 2.05
C LEU A 69 -1.45 -0.64 1.01
N GLY A 70 -1.41 -1.89 0.54
CA GLY A 70 -2.44 -2.41 -0.35
C GLY A 70 -3.80 -2.52 0.35
N PRO A 71 -4.90 -2.68 -0.41
CA PRO A 71 -6.26 -2.77 0.15
C PRO A 71 -6.39 -3.89 1.21
N ILE A 72 -5.80 -5.06 0.97
CA ILE A 72 -5.82 -6.20 1.90
C ILE A 72 -5.15 -5.86 3.24
N GLU A 73 -3.98 -5.22 3.19
CA GLU A 73 -3.21 -4.85 4.38
C GLU A 73 -3.91 -3.73 5.16
N ARG A 74 -4.59 -2.81 4.46
CA ARG A 74 -5.42 -1.76 5.06
C ARG A 74 -6.62 -2.35 5.79
N ASP A 75 -7.35 -3.26 5.16
CA ASP A 75 -8.51 -3.91 5.76
C ASP A 75 -8.12 -4.73 6.99
N HIS A 76 -7.02 -5.47 6.90
CA HIS A 76 -6.46 -6.18 8.05
C HIS A 76 -6.11 -5.22 9.19
N LEU A 77 -5.47 -4.09 8.90
CA LEU A 77 -5.17 -3.06 9.90
C LEU A 77 -6.42 -2.42 10.51
N TYR A 78 -7.45 -2.14 9.71
CA TYR A 78 -8.69 -1.52 10.17
C TYR A 78 -9.59 -2.48 10.95
N SER A 79 -9.52 -3.78 10.65
CA SER A 79 -10.25 -4.83 11.38
C SER A 79 -9.96 -4.82 12.88
N PHE A 80 -8.77 -4.36 13.30
CA PHE A 80 -8.40 -4.24 14.72
C PHE A 80 -9.14 -3.11 15.45
N PHE A 81 -9.69 -2.14 14.73
CA PHE A 81 -10.37 -0.96 15.30
C PHE A 81 -11.88 -1.05 15.17
N THR A 82 -12.35 -1.66 14.10
CA THR A 82 -13.77 -1.93 13.91
C THR A 82 -14.13 -3.17 14.72
N GLY A 83 -14.77 -2.99 15.88
CA GLY A 83 -15.40 -4.10 16.58
C GLY A 83 -16.31 -4.90 15.64
N ALA A 84 -16.59 -6.16 15.96
CA ALA A 84 -17.21 -7.21 15.14
C ALA A 84 -18.42 -6.83 14.25
N ALA A 85 -19.01 -5.64 14.39
CA ALA A 85 -20.06 -5.08 13.56
C ALA A 85 -19.63 -4.64 12.13
N ALA A 86 -18.33 -4.49 11.83
CA ALA A 86 -17.90 -4.14 10.46
C ALA A 86 -17.57 -5.35 9.56
N LEU A 87 -17.63 -6.57 10.11
CA LEU A 87 -17.48 -7.82 9.36
C LEU A 87 -18.66 -8.11 8.42
N GLU A 88 -19.72 -7.29 8.46
CA GLU A 88 -20.86 -7.36 7.54
C GLU A 88 -20.71 -6.46 6.30
N ARG A 89 -19.50 -5.94 6.02
CA ARG A 89 -19.20 -5.53 4.64
C ARG A 89 -18.99 -6.81 3.84
N THR A 90 -20.06 -7.20 3.16
CA THR A 90 -20.20 -8.35 2.28
C THR A 90 -18.98 -8.52 1.39
N ASP A 91 -18.61 -9.77 1.14
CA ASP A 91 -17.53 -10.19 0.23
C ASP A 91 -17.63 -9.57 -1.19
N GLU A 92 -18.76 -8.92 -1.51
CA GLU A 92 -19.02 -8.17 -2.74
C GLU A 92 -18.17 -6.89 -2.89
N ASP A 93 -17.84 -6.20 -1.79
CA ASP A 93 -16.89 -5.05 -1.80
C ASP A 93 -15.42 -5.52 -1.84
N ARG A 94 -15.18 -6.81 -1.59
CA ARG A 94 -13.86 -7.45 -1.53
C ARG A 94 -13.37 -7.92 -2.90
N HIS A 95 -13.95 -7.42 -3.99
CA HIS A 95 -13.33 -7.53 -5.30
C HIS A 95 -12.06 -6.67 -5.29
N GLU A 96 -10.95 -7.31 -4.91
CA GLU A 96 -9.67 -7.10 -5.58
C GLU A 96 -10.02 -6.79 -7.04
N LYS A 97 -9.79 -5.55 -7.50
CA LYS A 97 -10.17 -5.17 -8.87
C LYS A 97 -9.40 -6.10 -9.79
N GLU A 98 -10.01 -7.22 -10.16
CA GLU A 98 -9.51 -8.10 -11.19
C GLU A 98 -9.32 -7.18 -12.38
N LEU A 99 -8.06 -7.01 -12.77
CA LEU A 99 -7.76 -6.29 -13.99
C LEU A 99 -8.55 -7.00 -15.07
N SER A 100 -9.56 -6.32 -15.62
CA SER A 100 -10.24 -6.84 -16.80
C SER A 100 -9.16 -7.22 -17.81
N ILE A 101 -9.35 -8.34 -18.51
CA ILE A 101 -8.48 -8.77 -19.60
C ILE A 101 -8.23 -7.60 -20.57
N ASP A 102 -9.23 -6.73 -20.76
CA ASP A 102 -9.12 -5.52 -21.58
C ASP A 102 -8.14 -4.49 -21.00
N CYS A 103 -8.16 -4.27 -19.69
CA CYS A 103 -7.25 -3.35 -19.02
C CYS A 103 -5.81 -3.89 -19.05
N PHE A 104 -5.64 -5.20 -18.83
CA PHE A 104 -4.36 -5.88 -18.97
C PHE A 104 -3.82 -5.80 -20.40
N ASN A 105 -4.66 -6.08 -21.40
CA ASN A 105 -4.28 -6.00 -22.81
C ASN A 105 -3.94 -4.55 -23.22
N ALA A 106 -4.70 -3.56 -22.75
CA ALA A 106 -4.40 -2.16 -23.00
C ALA A 106 -3.05 -1.73 -22.40
N MET A 107 -2.69 -2.22 -21.21
CA MET A 107 -1.36 -1.99 -20.62
C MET A 107 -0.26 -2.74 -21.37
N LYS A 108 -0.53 -3.95 -21.85
CA LYS A 108 0.41 -4.79 -22.59
C LYS A 108 0.71 -4.25 -23.99
N GLU A 109 -0.29 -3.65 -24.64
CA GLU A 109 -0.24 -3.18 -26.04
C GLU A 109 -0.32 -1.66 -26.15
N TRP A 110 0.16 -0.96 -25.13
CA TRP A 110 0.18 0.49 -25.04
C TRP A 110 0.85 1.17 -26.26
N TYR A 111 1.78 0.47 -26.91
CA TYR A 111 2.52 0.96 -28.07
C TYR A 111 1.63 1.19 -29.30
N HIS A 112 0.48 0.51 -29.45
CA HIS A 112 -0.47 0.81 -30.54
C HIS A 112 -1.03 2.23 -30.43
N TYR A 113 -1.38 2.64 -29.20
CA TYR A 113 -1.77 4.01 -28.92
C TYR A 113 -0.59 4.97 -29.15
N GLY A 114 0.61 4.61 -28.67
CA GLY A 114 1.83 5.38 -28.91
C GLY A 114 2.10 5.67 -30.38
N ILE A 115 2.04 4.66 -31.25
CA ILE A 115 2.22 4.79 -32.71
C ILE A 115 1.17 5.73 -33.30
N THR A 116 -0.09 5.61 -32.86
CA THR A 116 -1.18 6.48 -33.32
C THR A 116 -0.90 7.94 -32.96
N GLN A 117 -0.37 8.22 -31.77
CA GLN A 117 0.00 9.58 -31.37
C GLN A 117 1.22 10.11 -32.14
N LEU A 118 2.20 9.25 -32.45
CA LEU A 118 3.37 9.63 -33.24
C LEU A 118 3.00 10.16 -34.63
N LEU A 119 1.93 9.66 -35.24
CA LEU A 119 1.43 10.15 -36.54
C LEU A 119 1.03 11.64 -36.54
N TYR A 120 0.69 12.20 -35.38
CA TYR A 120 0.29 13.61 -35.26
C TYR A 120 1.45 14.56 -35.01
N ILE A 121 2.68 14.05 -34.87
CA ILE A 121 3.87 14.86 -34.60
C ILE A 121 4.52 15.25 -35.94
N GLU A 122 4.91 16.51 -36.09
CA GLU A 122 5.55 17.02 -37.32
C GLU A 122 6.87 16.31 -37.66
N ALA A 123 7.56 15.80 -36.65
CA ALA A 123 8.82 15.06 -36.77
C ALA A 123 8.64 13.55 -36.97
N PHE A 124 7.42 13.08 -37.26
CA PHE A 124 7.14 11.67 -37.49
C PHE A 124 8.00 11.10 -38.61
N GLN A 125 8.64 9.96 -38.35
CA GLN A 125 9.34 9.18 -39.35
C GLN A 125 8.69 7.81 -39.47
N GLU A 126 8.32 7.42 -40.70
CA GLU A 126 7.78 6.09 -41.03
C GLU A 126 8.90 5.02 -41.08
N ASP A 127 9.84 5.08 -40.13
CA ASP A 127 10.89 4.08 -39.97
C ASP A 127 10.61 3.23 -38.72
N PRO A 128 10.40 1.91 -38.86
CA PRO A 128 10.21 1.01 -37.72
C PRO A 128 11.30 1.11 -36.65
N LYS A 129 12.55 1.37 -37.05
CA LYS A 129 13.67 1.51 -36.08
C LYS A 129 13.57 2.80 -35.27
N TRP A 130 13.11 3.89 -35.89
CA TRP A 130 12.89 5.15 -35.22
C TRP A 130 11.71 5.05 -34.23
N ILE A 131 10.62 4.43 -34.64
CA ILE A 131 9.43 4.21 -33.80
C ILE A 131 9.79 3.37 -32.56
N ALA A 132 10.50 2.25 -32.74
CA ALA A 132 10.98 1.39 -31.66
C ALA A 132 11.85 2.17 -30.66
N LYS A 133 12.77 3.01 -31.16
CA LYS A 133 13.64 3.86 -30.34
C LYS A 133 12.86 4.88 -29.50
N ILE A 134 11.84 5.52 -30.07
CA ILE A 134 11.04 6.54 -29.37
C ILE A 134 10.13 5.88 -28.32
N LEU A 135 9.54 4.73 -28.63
CA LEU A 135 8.65 3.99 -27.73
C LEU A 135 9.42 3.08 -26.76
N SER A 136 10.74 2.97 -26.86
CA SER A 136 11.58 2.09 -26.03
C SER A 136 11.09 0.63 -26.04
N ILE A 137 10.68 0.14 -27.22
CA ILE A 137 10.25 -1.24 -27.48
C ILE A 137 11.15 -1.92 -28.52
#